data_AF-A0A7S0N5Z2-F1
#
_entry.id   AF-A0A7S0N5Z2-F1
#
_cell.length_a   1.000
_cell.length_b   1.000
_cell.length_c   1.000
_cell.angle_alpha   90.00
_cell.angle_beta   90.00
_cell.angle_gamma   90.00
#
_symmetry.space_group_name_H-M   'P 1'
#
loop_
_entity.id
_entity.type
_entity.pdbx_description
1 polymer ?
#
loop_
_entity_poly.entity_id
_entity_poly.type
_entity_poly.pdbx_seq_one_letter_code
_entity_poly.pdbx_strand_id
1 'polypeptide(L)'
;RPQERREERSCGSPPRPSPSRLPPPAAAAAGAGPAPGWEVLKDFLMEGPLLEAVMRVVGCGKQSVQDERVREESGAVMEQAVLLALRLVGRVLATDEAFVAASRASGWAAYATFDRILWADPRKLLSLLEYVCYPVEYDGGAMVREAVGLLATVSARQPALVQKLIQIGTPPGGGTPFYKRLRDGMAHALDDALELETAMEAQ
;
A
#
# COMPACT_ATOMS: atom_id res chain seq x y z
N ARG A 1 -59.84 59.31 -52.67
CA ARG A 1 -60.61 59.14 -51.41
C ARG A 1 -61.22 57.74 -51.43
N PRO A 2 -61.33 57.06 -50.28
CA PRO A 2 -60.44 56.02 -49.69
C PRO A 2 -60.85 54.59 -50.11
N GLN A 3 -60.00 53.57 -50.19
CA GLN A 3 -59.12 52.95 -49.17
C GLN A 3 -59.92 52.12 -48.14
N GLU A 4 -60.14 50.84 -48.45
CA GLU A 4 -60.50 49.81 -47.45
C GLU A 4 -59.38 48.78 -47.33
N ARG A 5 -58.75 48.80 -46.15
CA ARG A 5 -57.86 47.78 -45.61
C ARG A 5 -58.72 46.69 -44.96
N ARG A 6 -58.29 45.43 -45.06
CA ARG A 6 -58.43 44.41 -44.00
C ARG A 6 -57.50 43.23 -44.31
N GLU A 7 -56.32 43.19 -43.70
CA GLU A 7 -56.01 42.47 -42.46
C GLU A 7 -55.69 40.98 -42.71
N GLU A 8 -54.47 40.75 -43.21
CA GLU A 8 -53.82 39.43 -43.18
C GLU A 8 -53.45 39.11 -41.72
N ARG A 9 -54.14 38.13 -41.14
CA ARG A 9 -53.73 37.51 -39.87
C ARG A 9 -52.53 36.62 -40.14
N SER A 10 -51.34 37.17 -39.90
CA SER A 10 -50.09 36.43 -39.82
C SER A 10 -50.07 35.60 -38.53
N CYS A 11 -50.08 34.28 -38.67
CA CYS A 11 -49.82 33.35 -37.57
C CYS A 11 -48.34 33.45 -37.18
N GLY A 12 -48.06 34.19 -36.12
CA GLY A 12 -46.73 34.24 -35.51
C GLY A 12 -46.28 32.84 -35.07
N SER A 13 -45.20 32.36 -35.67
CA SER A 13 -44.47 31.21 -35.15
C SER A 13 -43.70 31.65 -33.89
N PRO A 14 -43.75 30.88 -32.78
CA PRO A 14 -42.95 31.21 -31.61
C PRO A 14 -41.45 31.09 -31.93
N PRO A 15 -40.59 31.92 -31.33
CA PRO A 15 -39.15 31.82 -31.51
C PRO A 15 -38.68 30.45 -31.03
N ARG A 16 -37.91 29.75 -31.88
CA ARG A 16 -37.22 28.52 -31.48
C ARG A 16 -36.32 28.84 -30.29
N PRO A 17 -36.32 28.02 -29.22
CA PRO A 17 -35.31 28.15 -28.18
C PRO A 17 -33.94 27.92 -28.82
N SER A 18 -33.05 28.89 -28.64
CA SER A 18 -31.64 28.76 -28.98
C SER A 18 -31.10 27.47 -28.34
N PRO A 19 -30.34 26.63 -29.05
CA PRO A 19 -29.70 25.48 -28.42
C PRO A 19 -28.80 26.02 -27.32
N SER A 20 -29.16 25.71 -26.07
CA SER A 20 -28.31 25.91 -24.91
C SER A 20 -26.94 25.38 -25.26
N ARG A 21 -25.95 26.27 -25.37
CA ARG A 21 -24.55 25.89 -25.45
C ARG A 21 -24.27 25.09 -24.19
N LEU A 22 -24.24 23.76 -24.33
CA LEU A 22 -23.63 22.91 -23.34
C LEU A 22 -22.24 23.50 -23.04
N PRO A 23 -21.86 23.67 -21.77
CA PRO A 23 -20.48 24.00 -21.46
C PRO A 23 -19.61 22.93 -22.13
N PRO A 24 -18.49 23.32 -22.79
CA PRO A 24 -17.58 22.32 -23.32
C PRO A 24 -17.21 21.37 -22.18
N PRO A 25 -17.11 20.05 -22.42
CA PRO A 25 -16.53 19.14 -21.45
C PRO A 25 -15.19 19.75 -21.03
N ALA A 26 -15.01 19.88 -19.71
CA ALA A 26 -13.82 20.45 -19.10
C ALA A 26 -12.59 20.01 -19.90
N ALA A 27 -11.81 21.00 -20.34
CA ALA A 27 -10.61 20.81 -21.12
C ALA A 27 -9.88 19.55 -20.66
N ALA A 28 -9.82 18.54 -21.55
CA ALA A 28 -8.99 17.38 -21.37
C ALA A 28 -7.62 17.88 -20.93
N ALA A 29 -7.25 17.57 -19.69
CA ALA A 29 -5.99 18.00 -19.11
C ALA A 29 -4.87 17.55 -20.05
N ALA A 30 -4.23 18.52 -20.69
CA ALA A 30 -3.15 18.30 -21.61
C ALA A 30 -2.05 17.49 -20.90
N GLY A 31 -1.73 16.32 -21.46
CA GLY A 31 -0.45 15.64 -21.26
C GLY A 31 -0.02 15.39 -19.81
N ALA A 32 -0.94 15.07 -18.89
CA ALA A 32 -0.55 14.57 -17.59
C ALA A 32 0.14 13.21 -17.79
N GLY A 33 1.48 13.23 -17.84
CA GLY A 33 2.28 12.01 -17.81
C GLY A 33 1.91 11.14 -16.60
N PRO A 34 2.35 9.88 -16.60
CA PRO A 34 2.06 8.98 -15.49
C PRO A 34 2.44 9.64 -14.15
N ALA A 35 1.54 9.52 -13.17
CA ALA A 35 1.74 10.12 -11.84
C ALA A 35 3.08 9.68 -11.24
N PRO A 36 3.74 10.52 -10.42
CA PRO A 36 4.97 10.12 -9.74
C PRO A 36 4.74 8.82 -8.95
N GLY A 37 5.65 7.86 -9.10
CA GLY A 37 5.52 6.52 -8.50
C GLY A 37 4.82 5.48 -9.38
N TRP A 38 4.31 5.84 -10.57
CA TRP A 38 3.67 4.89 -11.49
C TRP A 38 4.58 3.72 -11.89
N GLU A 39 5.82 3.99 -12.29
CA GLU A 39 6.77 2.92 -12.66
C GLU A 39 7.18 2.07 -11.46
N VAL A 40 7.21 2.64 -10.26
CA VAL A 40 7.46 1.89 -9.01
C VAL A 40 6.33 0.90 -8.77
N LEU A 41 5.07 1.35 -8.84
CA LEU A 41 3.92 0.48 -8.67
C LEU A 41 3.89 -0.61 -9.74
N LYS A 42 4.12 -0.25 -11.00
CA LYS A 42 4.19 -1.21 -12.10
C LYS A 42 5.27 -2.26 -11.88
N ASP A 43 6.47 -1.87 -11.44
CA ASP A 43 7.54 -2.82 -11.14
C ASP A 43 7.11 -3.80 -10.03
N PHE A 44 6.56 -3.28 -8.92
CA PHE A 44 6.06 -4.13 -7.83
C PHE A 44 4.96 -5.10 -8.29
N LEU A 45 3.99 -4.63 -9.08
CA LEU A 45 2.86 -5.45 -9.53
C LEU A 45 3.21 -6.41 -10.68
N MET A 46 4.41 -6.27 -11.26
CA MET A 46 4.96 -7.19 -12.27
C MET A 46 6.07 -8.09 -11.70
N GLU A 47 6.28 -8.07 -10.38
CA GLU A 47 7.38 -8.76 -9.72
C GLU A 47 8.76 -8.40 -10.33
N GLY A 48 8.95 -7.11 -10.63
CA GLY A 48 10.14 -6.59 -11.27
C GLY A 48 11.38 -6.50 -10.37
N PRO A 49 12.50 -6.01 -10.92
CA PRO A 49 13.77 -5.93 -10.21
C PRO A 49 13.75 -5.05 -8.95
N LEU A 50 12.89 -4.02 -8.90
CA LEU A 50 12.80 -3.18 -7.70
C LEU A 50 12.13 -3.95 -6.56
N LEU A 51 11.06 -4.71 -6.84
CA LEU A 51 10.49 -5.61 -5.83
C LEU A 51 11.55 -6.61 -5.34
N GLU A 52 12.30 -7.22 -6.25
CA GLU A 52 13.33 -8.20 -5.88
C GLU A 52 14.39 -7.57 -4.98
N ALA A 53 14.87 -6.35 -5.31
CA ALA A 53 15.84 -5.63 -4.50
C ALA A 53 15.29 -5.30 -3.10
N VAL A 54 14.04 -4.83 -3.02
CA VAL A 54 13.35 -4.52 -1.76
C VAL A 54 13.19 -5.79 -0.91
N MET A 55 12.75 -6.89 -1.52
CA MET A 55 12.60 -8.16 -0.83
C MET A 55 13.94 -8.77 -0.41
N ARG A 56 15.04 -8.48 -1.11
CA ARG A 56 16.39 -8.88 -0.70
C ARG A 56 16.84 -8.12 0.55
N VAL A 57 16.59 -6.82 0.61
CA VAL A 57 16.88 -5.99 1.80
C VAL A 57 16.09 -6.49 3.01
N VAL A 58 14.77 -6.67 2.86
CA VAL A 58 13.92 -7.22 3.93
C VAL A 58 14.33 -8.66 4.27
N GLY A 59 14.71 -9.44 3.26
CA GLY A 59 15.07 -10.85 3.36
C GLY A 59 16.38 -11.15 4.08
N CYS A 60 17.18 -10.13 4.44
CA CYS A 60 18.34 -10.30 5.32
C CYS A 60 17.96 -10.92 6.67
N GLY A 61 16.70 -10.72 7.09
CA GLY A 61 16.12 -11.29 8.30
C GLY A 61 16.48 -10.51 9.56
N LYS A 62 15.57 -10.56 10.54
CA LYS A 62 15.69 -9.72 11.75
C LYS A 62 17.00 -9.98 12.53
N GLN A 63 17.46 -11.23 12.58
CA GLN A 63 18.64 -11.61 13.36
C GLN A 63 19.90 -10.99 12.77
N SER A 64 20.05 -11.01 11.45
CA SER A 64 21.20 -10.41 10.77
C SER A 64 21.25 -8.89 11.01
N VAL A 65 20.09 -8.22 10.97
CA VAL A 65 20.02 -6.77 11.26
C VAL A 65 20.42 -6.50 12.71
N GLN A 66 19.96 -7.30 13.67
CA GLN A 66 20.32 -7.17 15.09
C GLN A 66 21.81 -7.41 15.32
N ASP A 67 22.35 -8.48 14.74
CA ASP A 67 23.75 -8.83 14.87
C ASP A 67 24.63 -7.72 14.31
N GLU A 68 24.28 -7.17 13.14
CA GLU A 68 25.01 -6.04 12.54
C GLU A 68 24.88 -4.77 13.40
N ARG A 69 23.68 -4.50 13.93
CA ARG A 69 23.40 -3.35 14.80
C ARG A 69 24.28 -3.34 16.06
N VAL A 70 24.58 -4.51 16.60
CA VAL A 70 25.47 -4.67 17.76
C VAL A 70 26.95 -4.63 17.38
N ARG A 71 27.31 -5.09 16.18
CA ARG A 71 28.72 -5.23 15.75
C ARG A 71 29.32 -3.96 15.16
N GLU A 72 28.57 -3.22 14.35
CA GLU A 72 29.12 -2.17 13.49
C GLU A 72 28.21 -0.92 13.39
N GLU A 73 28.81 0.23 13.10
CA GLU A 73 28.05 1.46 12.80
C GLU A 73 27.21 1.33 11.52
N SER A 74 27.65 0.50 10.58
CA SER A 74 26.91 0.12 9.36
C SER A 74 25.56 -0.53 9.67
N GLY A 75 25.40 -1.13 10.86
CA GLY A 75 24.14 -1.72 11.31
C GLY A 75 23.00 -0.69 11.40
N ALA A 76 23.28 0.56 11.75
CA ALA A 76 22.28 1.64 11.72
C ALA A 76 21.77 1.93 10.30
N VAL A 77 22.66 1.84 9.31
CA VAL A 77 22.32 2.06 7.90
C VAL A 77 21.49 0.89 7.37
N MET A 78 21.85 -0.34 7.75
CA MET A 78 21.09 -1.55 7.42
C MET A 78 19.68 -1.49 8.02
N GLU A 79 19.58 -1.12 9.30
CA GLU A 79 18.32 -0.89 10.01
C GLU A 79 17.43 0.12 9.26
N GLN A 80 17.99 1.28 8.91
CA GLN A 80 17.29 2.30 8.15
C GLN A 80 16.87 1.83 6.75
N ALA A 81 17.71 1.04 6.06
CA ALA A 81 17.38 0.49 4.75
C ALA A 81 16.19 -0.48 4.82
N VAL A 82 16.16 -1.34 5.83
CA VAL A 82 15.03 -2.25 6.09
C VAL A 82 13.77 -1.46 6.41
N LEU A 83 13.84 -0.46 7.28
CA LEU A 83 12.71 0.40 7.61
C LEU A 83 12.12 1.09 6.36
N LEU A 84 12.98 1.64 5.49
CA LEU A 84 12.55 2.27 4.24
C LEU A 84 11.92 1.26 3.27
N ALA A 85 12.47 0.04 3.21
CA ALA A 85 11.90 -1.04 2.41
C ALA A 85 10.50 -1.44 2.92
N LEU A 86 10.32 -1.61 4.22
CA LEU A 86 9.02 -1.90 4.84
C LEU A 86 8.00 -0.78 4.55
N ARG A 87 8.41 0.49 4.69
CA ARG A 87 7.58 1.64 4.35
C ARG A 87 7.16 1.66 2.89
N LEU A 88 8.10 1.39 1.98
CA LEU A 88 7.80 1.34 0.55
C LEU A 88 6.77 0.26 0.24
N VAL A 89 6.96 -0.94 0.81
CA VAL A 89 5.99 -2.05 0.71
C VAL A 89 4.61 -1.62 1.24
N GLY A 90 4.57 -0.94 2.38
CA GLY A 90 3.32 -0.43 2.96
C GLY A 90 2.63 0.60 2.07
N ARG A 91 3.39 1.49 1.44
CA ARG A 91 2.84 2.46 0.46
C ARG A 91 2.32 1.79 -0.80
N VAL A 92 2.99 0.76 -1.29
CA VAL A 92 2.51 -0.05 -2.42
C VAL A 92 1.20 -0.73 -2.06
N LEU A 93 1.11 -1.41 -0.91
CA LEU A 93 -0.16 -1.98 -0.43
C LEU A 93 -1.26 -0.92 -0.30
N ALA A 94 -0.96 0.28 0.20
CA ALA A 94 -1.98 1.30 0.36
C ALA A 94 -2.54 1.83 -0.97
N THR A 95 -1.83 1.66 -2.09
CA THR A 95 -2.16 2.33 -3.37
C THR A 95 -2.42 1.37 -4.53
N ASP A 96 -2.06 0.10 -4.41
CA ASP A 96 -2.18 -0.91 -5.46
C ASP A 96 -3.60 -1.10 -6.01
N GLU A 97 -4.62 -1.17 -5.15
CA GLU A 97 -6.01 -1.39 -5.57
C GLU A 97 -6.51 -0.25 -6.47
N ALA A 98 -6.22 1.00 -6.10
CA ALA A 98 -6.57 2.18 -6.89
C ALA A 98 -5.82 2.18 -8.23
N PHE A 99 -4.53 1.82 -8.22
CA PHE A 99 -3.72 1.69 -9.43
C PHE A 99 -4.28 0.61 -10.38
N VAL A 100 -4.60 -0.57 -9.85
CA VAL A 100 -5.14 -1.70 -10.61
C VAL A 100 -6.50 -1.34 -11.20
N ALA A 101 -7.37 -0.66 -10.45
CA ALA A 101 -8.64 -0.17 -10.94
C ALA A 101 -8.47 0.83 -12.09
N ALA A 102 -7.59 1.82 -11.94
CA ALA A 102 -7.30 2.82 -12.97
C ALA A 102 -6.68 2.20 -14.24
N SER A 103 -5.78 1.22 -14.06
CA SER A 103 -5.16 0.48 -15.16
C SER A 103 -6.20 -0.30 -15.96
N ARG A 104 -7.11 -1.01 -15.28
CA ARG A 104 -8.20 -1.75 -15.92
C ARG A 104 -9.15 -0.83 -16.69
N ALA A 105 -9.51 0.32 -16.12
CA ALA A 105 -10.34 1.33 -16.80
C ALA A 105 -9.66 1.87 -18.07
N SER A 106 -8.34 1.89 -18.10
CA SER A 106 -7.52 2.31 -19.25
C SER A 106 -7.26 1.19 -20.27
N GLY A 107 -7.80 -0.01 -20.07
CA GLY A 107 -7.62 -1.18 -20.94
C GLY A 107 -6.41 -2.06 -20.61
N TRP A 108 -5.70 -1.79 -19.52
CA TRP A 108 -4.54 -2.56 -19.07
C TRP A 108 -4.99 -3.58 -18.00
N ALA A 109 -5.32 -4.80 -18.44
CA ALA A 109 -5.96 -5.79 -17.57
C ALA A 109 -4.99 -6.69 -16.75
N ALA A 110 -3.68 -6.56 -16.93
CA ALA A 110 -2.73 -7.59 -16.51
C ALA A 110 -2.28 -7.54 -15.04
N TYR A 111 -2.54 -6.44 -14.31
CA TYR A 111 -2.00 -6.29 -12.96
C TYR A 111 -2.83 -7.02 -11.90
N ALA A 112 -2.16 -7.88 -11.14
CA ALA A 112 -2.65 -8.37 -9.86
C ALA A 112 -2.45 -7.31 -8.78
N THR A 113 -3.29 -7.32 -7.75
CA THR A 113 -3.05 -6.53 -6.55
C THR A 113 -1.87 -7.12 -5.79
N PHE A 114 -1.16 -6.30 -5.03
CA PHE A 114 0.08 -6.68 -4.39
C PHE A 114 -0.12 -7.71 -3.27
N ASP A 115 -1.27 -7.69 -2.60
CA ASP A 115 -1.66 -8.74 -1.65
C ASP A 115 -1.73 -10.13 -2.30
N ARG A 116 -2.17 -10.23 -3.57
CA ARG A 116 -2.17 -11.50 -4.32
C ARG A 116 -0.74 -11.98 -4.62
N ILE A 117 0.16 -11.06 -4.93
CA ILE A 117 1.58 -11.36 -5.16
C ILE A 117 2.22 -11.88 -3.87
N LEU A 118 2.01 -11.21 -2.74
CA LEU A 118 2.46 -11.67 -1.42
C LEU A 118 1.84 -13.03 -1.05
N TRP A 119 0.59 -13.28 -1.46
CA TRP A 119 -0.07 -14.56 -1.22
C TRP A 119 0.51 -15.70 -2.06
N ALA A 120 0.96 -15.42 -3.29
CA ALA A 120 1.57 -16.41 -4.16
C ALA A 120 2.92 -16.90 -3.61
N ASP A 121 3.66 -16.02 -2.93
CA ASP A 121 4.95 -16.34 -2.30
C ASP A 121 4.95 -16.11 -0.78
N PRO A 122 4.62 -17.16 -0.01
CA PRO A 122 4.68 -17.14 1.45
C PRO A 122 5.97 -16.63 2.06
N ARG A 123 7.12 -16.82 1.39
CA ARG A 123 8.41 -16.43 1.95
C ARG A 123 8.52 -14.92 2.02
N LYS A 124 8.05 -14.21 0.98
CA LYS A 124 8.02 -12.73 0.97
C LYS A 124 7.21 -12.20 2.15
N LEU A 125 6.03 -12.78 2.36
CA LEU A 125 5.15 -12.42 3.47
C LEU A 125 5.82 -12.69 4.83
N LEU A 126 6.45 -13.85 5.01
CA LEU A 126 7.15 -14.16 6.26
C LEU A 126 8.31 -13.19 6.54
N SER A 127 9.12 -12.86 5.53
CA SER A 127 10.24 -11.91 5.69
C SER A 127 9.77 -10.53 6.11
N LEU A 128 8.63 -10.05 5.58
CA LEU A 128 8.05 -8.77 5.99
C LEU A 128 7.57 -8.79 7.45
N LEU A 129 6.91 -9.89 7.84
CA LEU A 129 6.27 -10.01 9.15
C LEU A 129 7.25 -10.38 10.27
N GLU A 130 8.45 -10.85 9.95
CA GLU A 130 9.46 -11.21 10.94
C GLU A 130 9.87 -10.02 11.82
N TYR A 131 9.85 -8.80 11.26
CA TYR A 131 10.24 -7.56 11.93
C TYR A 131 9.24 -7.09 13.00
N VAL A 132 8.06 -7.70 13.11
CA VAL A 132 7.17 -7.51 14.28
C VAL A 132 7.86 -7.95 15.57
N CYS A 133 8.82 -8.87 15.47
CA CYS A 133 9.60 -9.37 16.61
C CYS A 133 10.98 -8.69 16.71
N TYR A 134 11.14 -7.49 16.13
CA TYR A 134 12.36 -6.70 16.25
C TYR A 134 12.35 -5.95 17.60
N PRO A 135 13.49 -5.82 18.31
CA PRO A 135 13.55 -5.12 19.59
C PRO A 135 13.24 -3.64 19.42
N VAL A 136 12.34 -3.12 20.25
CA VAL A 136 11.83 -1.75 20.17
C VAL A 136 12.87 -0.70 20.59
N GLU A 137 13.89 -1.11 21.33
CA GLU A 137 14.90 -0.23 21.93
C GLU A 137 15.85 0.37 20.89
N TYR A 138 15.96 -0.26 19.71
CA TYR A 138 16.91 0.18 18.69
C TYR A 138 16.46 1.44 17.95
N ASP A 139 15.43 1.36 17.10
CA ASP A 139 14.96 2.44 16.23
C ASP A 139 13.76 3.20 16.80
N GLY A 140 13.60 3.15 18.13
CA GLY A 140 12.41 3.64 18.82
C GLY A 140 11.12 2.93 18.36
N GLY A 141 11.23 1.64 18.00
CA GLY A 141 10.15 0.78 17.56
C GLY A 141 9.59 1.10 16.17
N ALA A 142 10.32 1.82 15.32
CA ALA A 142 9.81 2.24 14.02
C ALA A 142 9.56 1.05 13.08
N MET A 143 10.48 0.09 12.99
CA MET A 143 10.32 -1.12 12.19
C MET A 143 9.19 -1.98 12.71
N VAL A 144 9.04 -2.11 14.03
CA VAL A 144 7.95 -2.86 14.65
C VAL A 144 6.61 -2.24 14.27
N ARG A 145 6.46 -0.91 14.40
CA ARG A 145 5.23 -0.20 14.01
C ARG A 145 4.90 -0.40 12.52
N GLU A 146 5.88 -0.28 11.64
CA GLU A 146 5.65 -0.48 10.19
C GLU A 146 5.28 -1.94 9.88
N ALA A 147 5.96 -2.91 10.49
CA ALA A 147 5.68 -4.34 10.30
C ALA A 147 4.29 -4.73 10.85
N VAL A 148 3.88 -4.18 11.99
CA VAL A 148 2.52 -4.35 12.54
C VAL A 148 1.47 -3.70 11.64
N GLY A 149 1.75 -2.50 11.10
CA GLY A 149 0.87 -1.84 10.13
C GLY A 149 0.70 -2.63 8.84
N LEU A 150 1.78 -3.25 8.35
CA LEU A 150 1.74 -4.19 7.23
C LEU A 150 0.89 -5.42 7.55
N LEU A 151 1.08 -6.04 8.72
CA LEU A 151 0.29 -7.16 9.18
C LEU A 151 -1.20 -6.83 9.24
N ALA A 152 -1.56 -5.68 9.82
CA ALA A 152 -2.92 -5.21 9.90
C ALA A 152 -3.54 -5.03 8.50
N THR A 153 -2.81 -4.40 7.57
CA THR A 153 -3.26 -4.19 6.19
C THR A 153 -3.47 -5.52 5.46
N VAL A 154 -2.50 -6.44 5.55
CA VAL A 154 -2.59 -7.76 4.89
C VAL A 154 -3.71 -8.60 5.51
N SER A 155 -3.84 -8.62 6.83
CA SER A 155 -4.90 -9.38 7.52
C SER A 155 -6.31 -8.88 7.16
N ALA A 156 -6.50 -7.57 7.02
CA ALA A 156 -7.77 -6.99 6.60
C ALA A 156 -8.16 -7.40 5.18
N ARG A 157 -7.17 -7.50 4.28
CA ARG A 157 -7.38 -7.92 2.88
C ARG A 157 -7.46 -9.44 2.70
N GLN A 158 -6.86 -10.20 3.62
CA GLN A 158 -6.73 -11.65 3.53
C GLN A 158 -7.21 -12.32 4.83
N PRO A 159 -8.52 -12.59 4.97
CA PRO A 159 -9.08 -13.19 6.19
C PRO A 159 -8.49 -14.56 6.55
N ALA A 160 -7.97 -15.29 5.56
CA ALA A 160 -7.32 -16.59 5.75
C ALA A 160 -5.83 -16.48 6.15
N LEU A 161 -5.30 -15.28 6.42
CA LEU A 161 -3.87 -15.06 6.68
C LEU A 161 -3.33 -15.96 7.79
N VAL A 162 -4.03 -16.02 8.92
CA VAL A 162 -3.62 -16.85 10.06
C VAL A 162 -3.55 -18.33 9.68
N GLN A 163 -4.55 -18.84 8.94
CA GLN A 163 -4.55 -20.23 8.48
C GLN A 163 -3.36 -20.49 7.55
N LYS A 164 -3.04 -19.54 6.67
CA LYS A 164 -1.88 -19.64 5.79
C LYS A 164 -0.57 -19.62 6.58
N LEU A 165 -0.41 -18.74 7.57
CA LEU A 165 0.78 -18.71 8.44
C LEU A 165 0.94 -20.02 9.23
N ILE A 166 -0.16 -20.65 9.65
CA ILE A 166 -0.13 -21.98 10.27
C ILE A 166 0.32 -23.06 9.27
N GLN A 167 -0.18 -23.01 8.03
CA GLN A 167 0.16 -23.97 6.97
C GLN A 167 1.62 -23.87 6.52
N ILE A 168 2.17 -22.65 6.45
CA ILE A 168 3.58 -22.43 6.09
C ILE A 168 4.51 -23.06 7.13
N GLY A 169 4.03 -23.15 8.37
CA GLY A 169 4.42 -24.22 9.26
C GLY A 169 5.71 -23.98 10.04
N THR A 170 5.70 -24.66 11.19
CA THR A 170 6.79 -24.88 12.13
C THR A 170 8.08 -25.27 11.39
N PRO A 171 9.24 -24.64 11.68
CA PRO A 171 10.49 -24.97 11.00
C PRO A 171 10.83 -26.47 11.19
N PRO A 172 11.42 -27.12 10.17
CA PRO A 172 11.86 -28.51 10.27
C PRO A 172 12.93 -28.60 11.36
N GLY A 173 12.56 -29.14 12.53
CA GLY A 173 13.37 -29.09 13.75
C GLY A 173 12.59 -28.80 15.03
N GLY A 174 11.28 -28.55 14.95
CA GLY A 174 10.42 -28.41 16.14
C GLY A 174 10.54 -27.06 16.86
N GLY A 175 11.13 -26.05 16.21
CA GLY A 175 11.19 -24.69 16.74
C GLY A 175 9.80 -24.03 16.82
N THR A 176 9.68 -22.94 17.57
CA THR A 176 8.41 -22.22 17.73
C THR A 176 7.83 -21.83 16.37
N PRO A 177 6.56 -22.20 16.06
CA PRO A 177 5.91 -21.84 14.82
C PRO A 177 5.90 -20.33 14.59
N PHE A 178 6.05 -19.89 13.34
CA PHE A 178 6.12 -18.47 13.01
C PHE A 178 4.91 -17.69 13.55
N TYR A 179 3.70 -18.21 13.42
CA TYR A 179 2.49 -17.54 13.92
C TYR A 179 2.53 -17.34 15.45
N LYS A 180 3.16 -18.24 16.22
CA LYS A 180 3.32 -18.06 17.67
C LYS A 180 4.32 -16.95 17.95
N ARG A 181 5.48 -16.98 17.27
CA ARG A 181 6.48 -15.89 17.39
C ARG A 181 5.88 -14.53 17.04
N LEU A 182 5.09 -14.47 15.98
CA LEU A 182 4.40 -13.26 15.55
C LEU A 182 3.42 -12.75 16.61
N ARG A 183 2.61 -13.65 17.18
CA ARG A 183 1.68 -13.31 18.27
C ARG A 183 2.43 -12.81 19.50
N ASP A 184 3.49 -13.50 19.90
CA ASP A 184 4.27 -13.15 21.08
C ASP A 184 5.02 -11.82 20.85
N GLY A 185 5.55 -11.59 19.65
CA GLY A 185 6.15 -10.32 19.25
C GLY A 185 5.15 -9.15 19.21
N MET A 186 3.90 -9.39 18.77
CA MET A 186 2.85 -8.38 18.87
C MET A 186 2.48 -8.06 20.32
N ALA A 187 2.43 -9.08 21.20
CA ALA A 187 2.16 -8.86 22.62
C ALA A 187 3.26 -8.00 23.25
N HIS A 188 4.52 -8.34 23.01
CA HIS A 188 5.65 -7.53 23.46
C HIS A 188 5.61 -6.10 22.90
N ALA A 189 5.36 -5.94 21.60
CA ALA A 189 5.25 -4.61 21.00
C ALA A 189 4.12 -3.75 21.61
N LEU A 190 3.04 -4.38 22.08
CA LEU A 190 1.95 -3.69 22.78
C LEU A 190 2.33 -3.34 24.21
N ASP A 191 2.95 -4.27 24.94
CA ASP A 191 3.43 -4.05 26.31
C ASP A 191 4.46 -2.91 26.33
N ASP A 192 5.44 -2.95 25.43
CA ASP A 192 6.47 -1.91 25.29
C ASP A 192 5.87 -0.54 24.93
N ALA A 193 4.83 -0.51 24.09
CA ALA A 193 4.14 0.73 23.74
C ALA A 193 3.39 1.34 24.94
N LEU A 194 2.79 0.51 25.79
CA LEU A 194 2.12 0.94 27.01
C LEU A 194 3.11 1.46 28.06
N GLU A 195 4.25 0.78 28.21
CA GLU A 195 5.32 1.25 29.10
C GLU A 195 5.90 2.60 28.66
N LEU A 196 6.04 2.82 27.34
CA LEU A 196 6.50 4.10 26.82
C LEU A 196 5.50 5.23 27.05
N GLU A 197 4.20 4.98 26.88
CA GLU A 197 3.13 5.95 27.14
C GLU A 197 3.10 6.35 28.62
N THR A 198 3.17 5.38 29.53
CA THR A 198 3.22 5.65 30.99
C THR A 198 4.49 6.40 31.40
N ALA A 199 5.64 6.12 30.77
CA ALA A 199 6.87 6.86 31.01
C ALA A 199 6.80 8.32 30.52
N MET A 200 6.07 8.58 29.43
CA MET A 200 5.85 9.93 28.90
C MET A 200 4.88 10.74 29.76
N GLU A 201 3.83 10.12 30.32
CA GLU A 201 2.87 10.79 31.22
C GLU A 201 3.49 11.17 32.59
N ALA A 202 4.58 10.50 32.98
CA ALA A 202 5.30 10.76 34.22
C ALA A 202 6.31 11.93 34.14
N GLN A 203 6.52 12.53 32.95
CA GLN A 203 7.42 13.65 32.70
C GLN A 203 6.68 14.99 32.63
#